data_AF-A0A7S3Z0W6-F1
#
_entry.id   AF-A0A7S3Z0W6-F1
#
_cell.length_a   1.000
_cell.length_b   1.000
_cell.length_c   1.000
_cell.angle_alpha   90.00
_cell.angle_beta   90.00
_cell.angle_gamma   90.00
#
_symmetry.space_group_name_H-M   'P 1'
#
loop_
_entity.id
_entity.type
_entity.pdbx_description
1 polymer ?
#
loop_
_entity_poly.entity_id
_entity_poly.type
_entity_poly.pdbx_seq_one_letter_code
_entity_poly.pdbx_strand_id
1 'polypeptide(L)'
;MPILTIAGAMLDTGFQQARELAEALAKESKDMKLVIEEIQEIPWKARLEKLKKGKGGKAHENNSGCFVTHSVEGYIGEATDFLVWVKTRYDKEPTIDSKTAATVANERFSAYRKASGNEFCFFDIKFGDGSSEDISCCKC
;
A
#
# COMPACT_ATOMS: atom_id res chain seq x y z
N MET A 1 21.03 -2.90 12.49
CA MET A 1 20.44 -3.19 11.15
C MET A 1 19.20 -2.32 10.97
N PRO A 2 19.18 -1.40 10.01
CA PRO A 2 18.02 -0.57 9.72
C PRO A 2 16.82 -1.39 9.26
N ILE A 3 15.62 -0.94 9.65
CA ILE A 3 14.33 -1.50 9.25
C ILE A 3 13.64 -0.50 8.32
N LEU A 4 13.32 -0.93 7.11
CA LEU A 4 12.43 -0.23 6.19
C LEU A 4 11.03 -0.83 6.34
N THR A 5 10.05 0.02 6.65
CA THR A 5 8.65 -0.38 6.79
C THR A 5 7.81 0.34 5.73
N ILE A 6 7.07 -0.44 4.94
CA ILE A 6 6.11 0.07 3.96
C ILE A 6 4.73 -0.44 4.36
N ALA A 7 3.87 0.48 4.75
CA ALA A 7 2.48 0.19 5.07
C ALA A 7 1.58 0.80 4.00
N GLY A 8 0.52 0.12 3.60
CA GLY A 8 -0.40 0.70 2.61
C GLY A 8 -1.67 -0.08 2.36
N ALA A 9 -2.56 0.58 1.63
CA ALA A 9 -3.79 0.00 1.14
C ALA A 9 -3.50 -0.99 0.01
N MET A 10 -4.08 -2.18 0.11
CA MET A 10 -3.85 -3.28 -0.83
C MET A 10 -4.20 -2.92 -2.29
N LEU A 11 -5.24 -2.09 -2.48
CA LEU A 11 -5.70 -1.66 -3.81
C LEU A 11 -4.96 -0.42 -4.33
N ASP A 12 -4.11 0.21 -3.52
CA ASP A 12 -3.37 1.40 -3.94
C ASP A 12 -2.19 1.02 -4.83
N THR A 13 -2.19 1.55 -6.06
CA THR A 13 -1.17 1.25 -7.06
C THR A 13 0.21 1.78 -6.65
N GLY A 14 0.26 2.95 -5.99
CA GLY A 14 1.50 3.53 -5.49
C GLY A 14 2.14 2.66 -4.40
N PHE A 15 1.33 2.11 -3.50
CA PHE A 15 1.77 1.14 -2.51
C PHE A 15 2.32 -0.12 -3.17
N GLN A 16 1.65 -0.68 -4.19
CA GLN A 16 2.16 -1.88 -4.86
C GLN A 16 3.49 -1.63 -5.58
N GLN A 17 3.67 -0.46 -6.18
CA GLN A 17 4.97 -0.07 -6.76
C GLN A 17 6.06 0.08 -5.70
N ALA A 18 5.76 0.80 -4.60
CA ALA A 18 6.70 0.98 -3.50
C ALA A 18 7.09 -0.36 -2.86
N ARG A 19 6.12 -1.25 -2.68
CA ARG A 19 6.33 -2.60 -2.18
C ARG A 19 7.26 -3.42 -3.06
N GLU A 20 6.98 -3.49 -4.37
CA GLU A 20 7.76 -4.28 -5.32
C GLU A 20 9.23 -3.83 -5.33
N LEU A 21 9.45 -2.51 -5.40
CA LEU A 21 10.78 -1.92 -5.34
C LEU A 21 11.49 -2.23 -4.01
N ALA A 22 10.78 -2.20 -2.89
CA ALA A 22 11.36 -2.53 -1.58
C ALA A 22 11.68 -4.01 -1.43
N GLU A 23 10.84 -4.90 -1.94
CA GLU A 23 11.12 -6.34 -2.01
C GLU A 23 12.38 -6.60 -2.85
N ALA A 24 12.55 -5.90 -3.98
CA ALA A 24 13.77 -5.97 -4.79
C ALA A 24 15.01 -5.45 -4.03
N LEU A 25 14.89 -4.30 -3.37
CA LEU A 25 15.96 -3.75 -2.52
C LEU A 25 16.39 -4.70 -1.41
N ALA A 26 15.44 -5.34 -0.72
CA ALA A 26 15.72 -6.25 0.38
C ALA A 26 16.36 -7.57 -0.07
N LYS A 27 16.10 -8.01 -1.32
CA LYS A 27 16.77 -9.18 -1.89
C LYS A 27 18.25 -8.91 -2.16
N GLU A 28 18.59 -7.68 -2.53
CA GLU A 28 19.96 -7.29 -2.89
C GLU A 28 20.76 -6.75 -1.70
N SER A 29 20.13 -6.05 -0.77
CA SER A 29 20.78 -5.51 0.43
C SER A 29 20.54 -6.41 1.63
N LYS A 30 21.59 -7.12 2.07
CA LYS A 30 21.56 -7.93 3.30
C LYS A 30 21.57 -7.10 4.59
N ASP A 31 21.83 -5.80 4.47
CA ASP A 31 22.02 -4.90 5.61
C ASP A 31 20.73 -4.21 6.06
N MET A 32 19.61 -4.48 5.38
CA MET A 32 18.32 -3.86 5.66
C MET A 32 17.25 -4.92 5.87
N LYS A 33 16.47 -4.78 6.94
CA LYS A 33 15.27 -5.59 7.15
C LYS A 33 14.05 -4.90 6.55
N LEU A 34 13.29 -5.61 5.73
CA LEU A 34 12.03 -5.13 5.19
C LEU A 34 10.84 -5.62 6.02
N VAL A 35 9.91 -4.71 6.29
CA VAL A 35 8.59 -5.00 6.88
C VAL A 35 7.53 -4.43 5.94
N ILE A 36 6.58 -5.26 5.51
CA ILE A 36 5.46 -4.85 4.67
C ILE A 36 4.18 -5.05 5.47
N GLU A 37 3.40 -3.97 5.62
CA GLU A 37 2.07 -3.99 6.22
C GLU A 37 1.03 -3.71 5.12
N GLU A 38 0.52 -4.77 4.50
CA GLU A 38 -0.54 -4.68 3.49
C GLU A 38 -1.92 -4.77 4.16
N ILE A 39 -2.77 -3.77 3.95
CA ILE A 39 -4.03 -3.59 4.69
C ILE A 39 -5.17 -3.31 3.71
N GLN A 40 -6.38 -3.79 3.98
CA GLN A 40 -7.56 -3.45 3.16
C GLN A 40 -7.88 -1.95 3.25
N GLU A 41 -8.55 -1.39 2.24
CA GLU A 41 -8.90 0.04 2.20
C GLU A 41 -9.69 0.53 3.42
N ILE A 42 -10.72 -0.20 3.85
CA ILE A 42 -11.56 0.21 4.98
C ILE A 42 -10.74 0.36 6.27
N PRO A 43 -9.98 -0.66 6.73
CA PRO A 43 -9.11 -0.52 7.90
C PRO A 43 -7.87 0.35 7.66
N TRP A 44 -7.49 0.62 6.41
CA TRP A 44 -6.32 1.44 6.10
C TRP A 44 -6.42 2.83 6.70
N LYS A 45 -7.55 3.54 6.53
CA LYS A 45 -7.73 4.89 7.08
C LYS A 45 -7.51 4.92 8.60
N ALA A 46 -8.08 3.96 9.31
CA ALA A 46 -7.92 3.85 10.75
C ALA A 46 -6.47 3.51 11.17
N ARG A 47 -5.75 2.70 10.38
CA ARG A 47 -4.33 2.43 10.59
C ARG A 47 -3.49 3.68 10.34
N LEU A 48 -3.71 4.36 9.22
CA LEU A 48 -2.98 5.55 8.80
C LEU A 48 -3.04 6.61 9.91
N GLU A 49 -4.22 6.88 10.47
CA GLU A 49 -4.37 7.82 11.60
C GLU A 49 -3.56 7.42 12.84
N LYS A 50 -3.39 6.12 13.12
CA LYS A 50 -2.51 5.64 14.19
C LYS A 50 -1.03 5.86 13.86
N LEU A 51 -0.64 5.61 12.61
CA LEU A 51 0.74 5.80 12.14
C LEU A 51 1.14 7.29 12.18
N LYS A 52 0.25 8.19 11.74
CA LYS A 52 0.42 9.65 11.80
C LYS A 52 0.73 10.13 13.21
N LYS A 53 -0.12 9.76 14.18
CA LYS A 53 0.02 10.14 15.59
C LYS A 53 1.35 9.68 16.20
N GLY A 54 1.89 8.56 15.73
CA GLY A 54 3.17 8.02 16.21
C GLY A 54 4.41 8.71 15.63
N LYS A 55 4.29 9.48 14.55
CA LYS A 55 5.44 10.08 13.84
C LYS A 55 5.47 11.60 13.85
N GLY A 56 4.31 12.28 13.91
CA GLY A 56 4.26 13.75 13.94
C GLY A 56 4.74 14.43 12.65
N GLY A 57 4.71 15.76 12.62
CA GLY A 57 5.24 16.58 11.50
C GLY A 57 4.58 16.28 10.15
N LYS A 58 5.38 16.20 9.07
CA LYS A 58 4.92 15.92 7.69
C LYS A 58 4.14 14.61 7.55
N ALA A 59 4.30 13.67 8.49
CA ALA A 59 3.52 12.44 8.47
C ALA A 59 2.02 12.71 8.66
N HIS A 60 1.62 13.75 9.40
CA HIS A 60 0.20 14.08 9.61
C HIS A 60 -0.54 14.49 8.33
N GLU A 61 0.20 15.02 7.35
CA GLU A 61 -0.35 15.51 6.09
C GLU A 61 -0.59 14.38 5.07
N ASN A 62 -0.02 13.19 5.29
CA ASN A 62 -0.16 12.05 4.38
C ASN A 62 -1.62 11.59 4.31
N ASN A 63 -2.23 11.64 3.13
CA ASN A 63 -3.57 11.11 2.91
C ASN A 63 -3.61 10.04 1.82
N SER A 64 -2.44 9.52 1.45
CA SER A 64 -2.28 8.52 0.40
C SER A 64 -2.57 7.10 0.89
N GLY A 65 -2.61 6.17 -0.07
CA GLY A 65 -2.66 4.74 0.19
C GLY A 65 -1.34 4.14 0.67
N CYS A 66 -0.27 4.93 0.89
CA CYS A 66 1.06 4.43 1.22
C CYS A 66 1.75 5.25 2.32
N PHE A 67 2.43 4.58 3.24
CA PHE A 67 3.14 5.20 4.35
C PHE A 67 4.48 4.50 4.56
N VAL A 68 5.57 5.20 4.29
CA VAL A 68 6.92 4.63 4.32
C VAL A 68 7.77 5.21 5.44
N THR A 69 8.43 4.33 6.20
CA THR A 69 9.33 4.74 7.28
C THR A 69 10.62 3.94 7.26
N HIS A 70 11.69 4.56 7.71
CA HIS A 70 12.99 3.96 7.93
C HIS A 70 13.40 4.16 9.39
N SER A 71 13.82 3.09 10.07
CA SER A 71 14.10 3.13 11.52
C SER A 71 15.14 4.17 11.96
N VAL A 72 16.07 4.54 11.07
CA VAL A 72 17.14 5.51 11.37
C VAL A 72 16.78 6.92 10.89
N GLU A 73 16.07 7.03 9.76
CA GLU A 73 15.78 8.33 9.11
C GLU A 73 14.38 8.87 9.44
N GLY A 74 13.55 8.05 10.07
CA GLY A 74 12.19 8.41 10.43
C GLY A 74 11.21 8.20 9.29
N TYR A 75 10.30 9.16 9.11
CA TYR A 75 9.28 9.11 8.07
C TYR A 75 9.90 9.52 6.72
N ILE A 76 9.82 8.64 5.72
CA ILE A 76 10.31 8.92 4.36
C ILE A 76 9.26 9.70 3.58
N GLY A 77 8.00 9.23 3.62
CA GLY A 77 6.94 9.85 2.83
C GLY A 77 5.90 8.86 2.33
N GLU A 78 5.25 9.28 1.26
CA GLU A 78 4.31 8.49 0.46
C GLU A 78 5.06 7.64 -0.58
N ALA A 79 4.32 6.99 -1.49
CA ALA A 79 4.93 6.16 -2.53
C ALA A 79 5.91 6.96 -3.41
N THR A 80 5.53 8.15 -3.87
CA THR A 80 6.37 9.01 -4.72
C THR A 80 7.65 9.44 -4.01
N ASP A 81 7.56 9.86 -2.74
CA ASP A 81 8.73 10.22 -1.93
C ASP A 81 9.67 9.03 -1.76
N PHE A 82 9.12 7.84 -1.55
CA PHE A 82 9.92 6.62 -1.46
C PHE A 82 10.65 6.29 -2.77
N LEU A 83 9.99 6.42 -3.92
CA LEU A 83 10.64 6.21 -5.22
C LEU A 83 11.83 7.17 -5.42
N VAL A 84 11.64 8.44 -5.07
CA VAL A 84 12.72 9.43 -5.12
C VAL A 84 13.84 9.07 -4.14
N TRP A 85 13.51 8.73 -2.90
CA TRP A 85 14.48 8.34 -1.88
C TRP A 85 15.33 7.13 -2.31
N VAL A 86 14.68 6.10 -2.86
CA VAL A 86 15.36 4.91 -3.38
C VAL A 86 16.27 5.26 -4.55
N LYS A 87 15.77 6.04 -5.51
CA LYS A 87 16.56 6.48 -6.66
C LYS A 87 17.81 7.26 -6.22
N THR A 88 17.66 8.20 -5.30
CA THR A 88 18.78 9.01 -4.81
C THR A 88 19.83 8.17 -4.06
N ARG A 89 19.41 7.14 -3.32
CA ARG A 89 20.31 6.40 -2.42
C ARG A 89 20.90 5.13 -3.02
N TYR A 90 20.14 4.46 -3.89
CA TYR A 90 20.48 3.14 -4.42
C TYR A 90 20.50 3.11 -5.96
N ASP A 91 20.16 4.22 -6.63
CA ASP A 91 20.06 4.33 -8.09
C ASP A 91 19.14 3.26 -8.70
N LYS A 92 17.96 3.09 -8.08
CA LYS A 92 16.94 2.14 -8.54
C LYS A 92 15.61 2.80 -8.84
N GLU A 93 14.89 2.17 -9.76
CA GLU A 93 13.58 2.58 -10.23
C GLU A 93 12.59 1.41 -10.11
N PRO A 94 11.28 1.70 -9.96
CA PRO A 94 10.26 0.66 -9.90
C PRO A 94 10.26 -0.15 -11.20
N THR A 95 10.13 -1.47 -11.10
CA THR A 95 10.18 -2.34 -12.29
C THR A 95 8.81 -2.49 -12.93
N ILE A 96 7.74 -2.26 -12.15
CA ILE A 96 6.36 -2.30 -12.62
C ILE A 96 5.78 -0.89 -12.86
N ASP A 97 5.08 -0.75 -13.98
CA ASP A 97 4.29 0.44 -14.27
C ASP A 97 2.97 0.45 -13.47
N SER A 98 2.27 1.58 -13.49
CA SER A 98 1.03 1.75 -12.73
C SER A 98 -0.11 0.82 -13.18
N LYS A 99 -0.14 0.38 -14.44
CA LYS A 99 -1.16 -0.57 -14.94
C LYS A 99 -0.86 -1.97 -14.42
N THR A 100 0.38 -2.41 -14.50
CA THR A 100 0.82 -3.67 -13.91
C THR A 100 0.62 -3.68 -12.40
N ALA A 101 0.89 -2.56 -11.73
CA ALA A 101 0.62 -2.40 -10.30
C ALA A 101 -0.87 -2.57 -9.96
N ALA A 102 -1.79 -2.06 -10.79
CA ALA A 102 -3.23 -2.26 -10.62
C ALA A 102 -3.63 -3.74 -10.81
N THR A 103 -3.04 -4.43 -11.77
CA THR A 103 -3.27 -5.88 -11.94
C THR A 103 -2.82 -6.66 -10.71
N VAL A 104 -1.60 -6.39 -10.22
CA VAL A 104 -1.05 -7.02 -9.01
C VAL A 104 -1.93 -6.72 -7.78
N ALA A 105 -2.40 -5.48 -7.63
CA ALA A 105 -3.31 -5.09 -6.55
C ALA A 105 -4.59 -5.94 -6.56
N ASN A 106 -5.22 -6.10 -7.73
CA ASN A 106 -6.43 -6.89 -7.90
C ASN A 106 -6.20 -8.39 -7.67
N GLU A 107 -5.09 -8.94 -8.16
CA GLU A 107 -4.71 -10.34 -7.92
C GLU A 107 -4.50 -10.62 -6.43
N ARG A 108 -3.81 -9.72 -5.72
CA ARG A 108 -3.61 -9.81 -4.28
C ARG A 108 -4.91 -9.71 -3.50
N PHE A 109 -5.78 -8.79 -3.88
CA PHE A 109 -7.10 -8.68 -3.27
C PHE A 109 -7.94 -9.93 -3.51
N SER A 110 -7.93 -10.49 -4.72
CA SER A 110 -8.59 -11.75 -5.04
C SER A 110 -8.02 -12.93 -4.22
N ALA A 111 -6.70 -13.01 -4.07
CA ALA A 111 -6.05 -14.03 -3.24
C ALA A 111 -6.41 -13.87 -1.76
N TYR A 112 -6.41 -12.65 -1.24
CA TYR A 112 -6.87 -12.35 0.12
C TYR A 112 -8.32 -12.79 0.32
N ARG A 113 -9.22 -12.46 -0.61
CA ARG A 113 -10.64 -12.86 -0.55
C ARG A 113 -10.77 -14.37 -0.44
N LYS A 114 -10.08 -15.12 -1.31
CA LYS A 114 -10.07 -16.59 -1.30
C LYS A 114 -9.53 -17.17 0.02
N ALA A 115 -8.47 -16.57 0.57
CA ALA A 115 -7.85 -17.02 1.81
C ALA A 115 -8.67 -16.68 3.07
N SER A 116 -9.40 -15.56 3.05
CA SER A 116 -10.15 -15.07 4.21
C SER A 116 -11.42 -15.86 4.53
N GLY A 117 -11.91 -16.67 3.58
CA GLY A 117 -13.15 -17.46 3.74
C GLY A 117 -14.42 -16.64 3.95
N ASN A 118 -14.34 -15.31 3.81
CA ASN A 118 -15.49 -14.42 3.96
C ASN A 118 -16.35 -14.46 2.70
N GLU A 119 -17.65 -14.71 2.87
CA GLU A 119 -18.65 -14.49 1.82
C GLU A 119 -18.81 -12.98 1.64
N PHE A 120 -18.43 -12.48 0.47
CA PHE A 120 -18.68 -11.10 0.07
C PHE A 120 -19.99 -11.06 -0.72
N CYS A 121 -20.99 -10.32 -0.24
CA CYS A 121 -22.18 -10.01 -1.02
C CYS A 121 -21.89 -8.81 -1.92
N PHE A 122 -22.09 -8.99 -3.22
CA PHE A 122 -22.10 -7.90 -4.20
C PHE A 122 -23.53 -7.40 -4.34
N PHE A 123 -23.73 -6.11 -4.14
CA PHE A 123 -25.00 -5.47 -4.50
C PHE A 123 -24.82 -4.80 -5.86
N ASP A 124 -25.46 -5.36 -6.89
CA ASP A 124 -25.69 -4.65 -8.15
C ASP A 124 -26.75 -3.57 -7.91
N ILE A 125 -26.31 -2.37 -7.54
CA ILE A 125 -27.22 -1.23 -7.45
C ILE A 125 -27.36 -0.67 -8.86
N LYS A 126 -28.50 -0.97 -9.51
CA LYS A 126 -28.91 -0.29 -10.73
C LYS A 126 -29.53 1.04 -10.38
N PHE A 127 -28.84 2.13 -10.70
CA PHE A 127 -29.43 3.46 -10.65
C PHE A 127 -30.34 3.66 -11.87
N GLY A 128 -31.41 4.44 -11.71
CA GLY A 128 -32.45 4.65 -12.73
C GLY A 128 -31.97 5.33 -14.03
N ASP A 129 -30.69 5.66 -14.13
CA ASP A 129 -29.99 6.22 -15.29
C ASP A 129 -29.19 5.17 -16.10
N GLY A 130 -29.23 3.90 -15.69
CA GLY A 130 -28.52 2.80 -16.37
C GLY A 130 -27.06 2.65 -15.96
N SER A 131 -26.57 3.42 -14.98
CA SER A 131 -25.26 3.21 -14.37
C SER A 131 -25.33 2.11 -13.28
N SER A 132 -24.28 1.30 -13.21
CA SER A 132 -24.09 0.26 -12.20
C SER A 132 -22.78 0.52 -11.47
N GLU A 133 -22.81 0.54 -10.15
CA GLU A 133 -21.61 0.61 -9.30
C GLU A 133 -21.50 -0.65 -8.44
N ASP A 134 -20.30 -1.25 -8.43
CA ASP A 134 -19.97 -2.39 -7.57
C ASP A 134 -19.63 -1.89 -6.16
N ILE A 135 -20.55 -2.06 -5.21
CA ILE A 135 -20.30 -1.77 -3.80
C ILE A 135 -19.99 -3.06 -3.05
N SER A 136 -18.78 -3.16 -2.50
CA SER A 136 -18.41 -4.26 -1.60
C SER A 136 -18.75 -3.90 -0.15
N CYS A 137 -19.54 -4.75 0.52
CA CYS A 137 -19.87 -4.61 1.94
C CYS A 137 -19.37 -5.82 2.72
N CYS A 138 -18.68 -5.58 3.85
CA CYS A 138 -18.25 -6.63 4.77
C CYS A 138 -19.37 -6.95 5.78
N LYS A 139 -20.05 -8.09 5.54
CA LYS A 139 -21.03 -8.82 6.39
C LYS A 139 -22.33 -8.11 6.82
N CYS A 140 -23.44 -8.78 6.49
CA CYS A 140 -24.55 -9.02 7.42
C CYS A 140 -24.24 -10.27 8.26
#